data_AF-A0A2D4J188-F1
#
_entry.id   AF-A0A2D4J188-F1
#
_cell.length_a   1.000
_cell.length_b   1.000
_cell.length_c   1.000
_cell.angle_alpha   90.00
_cell.angle_beta   90.00
_cell.angle_gamma   90.00
#
_symmetry.space_group_name_H-M   'P 1'
#
loop_
_entity.id
_entity.type
_entity.pdbx_description
1 polymer ?
#
loop_
_entity_poly.entity_id
_entity_poly.type
_entity_poly.pdbx_seq_one_letter_code
_entity_poly.pdbx_strand_id
1 'polypeptide(L)'
;AYTRYLADEIKKREGFQLVIEPEFINLCFWYVPPSLRGQEGCTDYWVKLEKVAPLIKERMMKKGSMLVGYQPHGKQVNFFRQVVSNPAVTRDDLNFFLDEIERLGGDL
;
A
#
# COMPACT_ATOMS: atom_id res chain seq x y z
N ALA A 1 -17.22 7.83 -0.52
CA ALA A 1 -17.27 7.15 -1.84
C ALA A 1 -15.89 6.63 -2.26
N TYR A 2 -14.86 7.48 -2.31
CA TYR A 2 -13.52 7.08 -2.76
C TYR A 2 -12.79 6.06 -1.88
N THR A 3 -12.90 6.12 -0.55
CA THR A 3 -12.27 5.10 0.31
C THR A 3 -12.81 3.69 0.05
N ARG A 4 -14.13 3.58 -0.14
CA ARG A 4 -14.77 2.29 -0.47
C ARG A 4 -14.33 1.78 -1.83
N TYR A 5 -14.33 2.67 -2.84
CA TYR A 5 -13.81 2.35 -4.16
C TYR A 5 -12.35 1.83 -4.10
N LEU A 6 -11.46 2.55 -3.41
CA LEU A 6 -10.06 2.16 -3.31
C LEU A 6 -9.89 0.84 -2.54
N ALA A 7 -10.69 0.59 -1.51
CA ALA A 7 -10.68 -0.67 -0.78
C ALA A 7 -11.14 -1.85 -1.65
N ASP A 8 -12.17 -1.64 -2.47
CA ASP A 8 -12.66 -2.64 -3.42
C ASP A 8 -11.62 -2.93 -4.51
N GLU A 9 -10.94 -1.91 -5.02
CA GLU A 9 -9.85 -2.09 -5.99
C GLU A 9 -8.64 -2.82 -5.39
N ILE A 10 -8.26 -2.50 -4.15
CA ILE A 10 -7.21 -3.20 -3.41
C ILE A 10 -7.54 -4.70 -3.29
N LYS A 11 -8.77 -5.05 -2.93
CA LYS A 11 -9.21 -6.44 -2.78
C LYS A 11 -9.17 -7.24 -4.08
N LYS A 12 -9.18 -6.58 -5.24
CA LYS A 12 -9.10 -7.23 -6.56
C LYS A 12 -7.67 -7.46 -7.04
N ARG A 13 -6.67 -6.82 -6.41
CA ARG A 13 -5.29 -6.84 -6.86
C ARG A 13 -4.44 -7.74 -5.99
N GLU A 14 -3.63 -8.58 -6.64
CA GLU A 14 -2.69 -9.43 -5.93
C GLU A 14 -1.59 -8.57 -5.26
N GLY A 15 -1.16 -8.98 -4.08
CA GLY A 15 -0.13 -8.28 -3.32
C GLY A 15 -0.66 -7.14 -2.45
N PHE A 16 -1.86 -6.61 -2.66
CA PHE A 16 -2.42 -5.66 -1.71
C PHE A 16 -3.20 -6.36 -0.61
N GLN A 17 -2.92 -6.00 0.64
CA GLN A 17 -3.59 -6.57 1.80
C GLN A 17 -4.04 -5.44 2.73
N LEU A 18 -5.36 -5.36 3.00
CA LEU A 18 -5.88 -4.42 4.00
C LEU A 18 -5.38 -4.82 5.39
N VAL A 19 -4.90 -3.83 6.16
CA VAL A 19 -4.54 -4.02 7.57
C VAL A 19 -5.81 -4.16 8.41
N ILE A 20 -6.84 -3.38 8.08
CA ILE A 20 -8.16 -3.37 8.69
C ILE A 20 -9.17 -2.84 7.66
N GLU A 21 -10.43 -3.27 7.77
CA GLU A 21 -11.50 -2.67 6.99
C GLU A 21 -11.64 -1.18 7.32
N PRO A 22 -11.70 -0.29 6.31
CA PRO A 22 -11.74 1.14 6.56
C PRO A 22 -13.12 1.58 7.09
N GLU A 23 -13.13 2.17 8.29
CA GLU A 23 -14.35 2.73 8.88
C GLU A 23 -14.64 4.17 8.41
N PHE A 24 -13.62 4.90 7.94
CA PHE A 24 -13.74 6.31 7.54
C PHE A 24 -12.89 6.66 6.30
N ILE A 25 -12.10 7.73 6.35
CA ILE A 25 -11.27 8.19 5.22
C ILE A 25 -9.88 7.56 5.17
N ASN A 26 -9.45 6.92 6.26
CA ASN A 26 -8.14 6.27 6.35
C ASN A 26 -8.23 4.85 5.80
N LEU A 27 -7.40 4.54 4.81
CA LEU A 27 -7.24 3.19 4.29
C LEU A 27 -5.81 2.72 4.58
N CYS A 28 -5.70 1.67 5.38
CA CYS A 28 -4.43 1.10 5.81
C CYS A 28 -4.19 -0.22 5.09
N PHE A 29 -3.06 -0.37 4.41
CA PHE A 29 -2.75 -1.56 3.62
C PHE A 29 -1.25 -1.82 3.51
N TRP A 30 -0.88 -3.09 3.35
CA TRP A 30 0.44 -3.50 2.88
C TRP A 30 0.44 -3.72 1.37
N TYR A 31 1.61 -3.55 0.76
CA TYR A 31 1.93 -4.13 -0.53
C TYR A 31 2.93 -5.26 -0.30
N VAL A 32 2.58 -6.46 -0.74
CA VAL A 32 3.36 -7.70 -0.67
C VAL A 32 3.95 -7.93 -2.05
N PRO A 33 5.26 -7.71 -2.22
CA PRO A 33 5.91 -7.83 -3.51
C PRO A 33 5.99 -9.30 -3.95
N PRO A 34 6.18 -9.58 -5.25
CA PRO A 34 6.16 -10.95 -5.77
C PRO A 34 7.10 -11.92 -5.02
N SER A 35 8.25 -11.44 -4.53
CA SER A 35 9.22 -12.27 -3.79
C SER A 35 8.71 -12.80 -2.44
N LEU A 36 7.69 -12.17 -1.85
CA LEU A 36 7.16 -12.50 -0.52
C LEU A 36 5.79 -13.19 -0.56
N ARG A 37 5.12 -13.23 -1.72
CA ARG A 37 3.78 -13.82 -1.82
C ARG A 37 3.83 -15.32 -1.52
N GLY A 38 2.94 -15.81 -0.66
CA GLY A 38 2.89 -17.21 -0.25
C GLY A 38 3.92 -17.60 0.82
N GLN A 39 4.69 -16.64 1.36
CA GLN A 39 5.69 -16.87 2.41
C GLN A 39 5.18 -16.45 3.80
N GLU A 40 3.88 -16.26 4.01
CA GLU A 40 3.30 -15.73 5.25
C GLU A 40 3.60 -16.62 6.48
N GLY A 41 3.90 -17.89 6.27
CA GLY A 41 4.31 -18.84 7.31
C GLY A 41 5.81 -18.83 7.65
N CYS A 42 6.64 -18.12 6.89
CA CYS A 42 8.07 -18.01 7.15
C CYS A 42 8.34 -17.09 8.35
N THR A 43 9.29 -17.45 9.20
CA THR A 43 9.61 -16.69 10.42
C THR A 43 10.14 -15.30 10.14
N ASP A 44 10.75 -15.07 8.97
CA ASP A 44 11.32 -13.81 8.53
C ASP A 44 10.38 -12.98 7.64
N TYR A 45 9.17 -13.47 7.35
CA TYR A 45 8.20 -12.81 6.46
C TYR A 45 7.93 -11.36 6.89
N TRP A 46 7.54 -11.18 8.16
CA TRP A 46 7.20 -9.85 8.69
C TRP A 46 8.41 -8.92 8.74
N VAL A 47 9.61 -9.44 8.98
CA VAL A 47 10.87 -8.67 8.98
C VAL A 47 11.21 -8.19 7.57
N LYS A 48 10.94 -9.00 6.54
CA LYS A 48 11.09 -8.59 5.14
C LYS A 48 10.01 -7.59 4.74
N LEU A 49 8.75 -7.85 5.08
CA LEU A 49 7.61 -7.00 4.75
C LEU A 49 7.73 -5.59 5.38
N GLU A 50 8.29 -5.49 6.60
CA GLU A 50 8.55 -4.20 7.27
C GLU A 50 9.41 -3.25 6.42
N LYS A 51 10.30 -3.78 5.58
CA LYS A 51 11.22 -2.99 4.74
C LYS A 51 10.58 -2.53 3.43
N VAL A 52 9.46 -3.13 3.02
CA VAL A 52 8.84 -2.87 1.70
C VAL A 52 8.31 -1.45 1.59
N ALA A 53 7.51 -0.99 2.56
CA ALA A 53 6.92 0.35 2.50
C ALA A 53 7.98 1.49 2.50
N PRO A 54 9.04 1.45 3.36
CA PRO A 54 10.16 2.39 3.26
C PRO A 54 10.84 2.42 1.88
N LEU A 55 11.12 1.26 1.28
CA LEU A 55 11.79 1.17 -0.02
C LEU A 55 10.92 1.76 -1.15
N ILE A 56 9.63 1.43 -1.19
CA ILE A 56 8.70 2.01 -2.16
C ILE A 56 8.57 3.52 -1.93
N LYS A 57 8.51 3.99 -0.68
CA LYS A 57 8.47 5.42 -0.36
C LYS A 57 9.72 6.16 -0.84
N GLU A 58 10.90 5.59 -0.68
CA GLU A 58 12.14 6.17 -1.19
C GLU A 58 12.10 6.32 -2.72
N ARG A 59 11.73 5.25 -3.43
CA ARG A 59 11.63 5.27 -4.91
C ARG A 59 10.56 6.25 -5.39
N MET A 60 9.44 6.33 -4.68
CA MET A 60 8.36 7.29 -4.90
C MET A 60 8.84 8.73 -4.75
N MET A 61 9.61 9.04 -3.71
CA MET A 61 10.19 10.37 -3.49
C MET A 61 11.19 10.75 -4.58
N LYS A 62 12.05 9.81 -5.01
CA LYS A 62 13.02 10.05 -6.09
C LYS A 62 12.34 10.30 -7.44
N LYS A 63 11.26 9.56 -7.74
CA LYS A 63 10.51 9.74 -8.99
C LYS A 63 9.62 10.98 -8.97
N GLY A 64 9.05 11.34 -7.81
CA GLY A 64 8.17 12.50 -7.67
C GLY A 64 6.78 12.31 -8.31
N SER A 65 6.35 11.07 -8.53
CA SER A 65 5.07 10.73 -9.19
C SER A 65 3.85 10.77 -8.27
N MET A 66 4.02 10.45 -6.99
CA MET A 66 2.98 10.44 -5.96
C MET A 66 3.62 10.53 -4.58
N LEU A 67 2.83 10.74 -3.52
CA LEU A 67 3.30 10.66 -2.14
C LEU A 67 2.21 10.08 -1.23
N VAL A 68 2.57 9.06 -0.45
CA VAL A 68 1.75 8.51 0.65
C VAL A 68 2.60 8.28 1.89
N GLY A 69 1.98 8.35 3.07
CA GLY A 69 2.64 8.04 4.34
C GLY A 69 2.65 6.54 4.61
N TYR A 70 3.64 6.09 5.38
CA TYR A 70 3.65 4.76 5.98
C TYR A 70 4.01 4.87 7.46
N GLN A 71 3.59 3.89 8.24
CA GLN A 71 3.96 3.78 9.64
C GLN A 71 3.76 2.34 10.16
N PRO A 72 4.45 1.92 11.23
CA PRO A 72 4.06 0.76 12.00
C PRO A 72 2.94 1.13 12.98
N HIS A 73 2.21 0.14 13.49
CA HIS A 73 1.21 0.37 14.55
C HIS A 73 0.96 -0.87 15.40
N GLY A 74 1.23 -0.79 16.70
CA GLY A 74 1.06 -1.92 17.61
C GLY A 74 1.94 -3.10 17.19
N LYS A 75 1.31 -4.23 16.86
CA LYS A 75 2.00 -5.43 16.36
C LYS A 75 2.19 -5.43 14.83
N GLN A 76 1.61 -4.47 14.12
CA GLN A 76 1.68 -4.38 12.66
C GLN A 76 2.96 -3.67 12.23
N VAL A 77 3.73 -4.33 11.35
CA VAL A 77 4.90 -3.75 10.69
C VAL A 77 4.49 -2.63 9.72
N ASN A 78 5.45 -1.88 9.17
CA ASN A 78 5.19 -0.75 8.28
C ASN A 78 4.13 -1.05 7.20
N PHE A 79 3.06 -0.25 7.19
CA PHE A 79 2.00 -0.26 6.18
C PHE A 79 1.74 1.15 5.65
N PHE A 80 1.15 1.26 4.47
CA PHE A 80 0.72 2.54 3.91
C PHE A 80 -0.60 2.99 4.51
N ARG A 81 -0.75 4.31 4.75
CA ARG A 81 -2.01 4.94 5.14
C ARG A 81 -2.42 5.98 4.11
N GLN A 82 -3.36 5.61 3.25
CA GLN A 82 -3.94 6.51 2.27
C GLN A 82 -5.12 7.27 2.86
N VAL A 83 -5.17 8.57 2.58
CA VAL A 83 -6.28 9.47 2.95
C VAL A 83 -6.70 10.24 1.71
N VAL A 84 -7.97 10.11 1.33
CA VAL A 84 -8.52 10.85 0.19
C VAL A 84 -9.33 12.03 0.72
N SER A 85 -8.69 13.21 0.79
CA SER A 85 -9.31 14.46 1.24
C SER A 85 -9.41 15.52 0.15
N ASN A 86 -8.54 15.47 -0.86
CA ASN A 86 -8.53 16.44 -1.95
C ASN A 86 -9.70 16.19 -2.91
N PRO A 87 -10.63 17.14 -3.11
CA PRO A 87 -11.78 16.97 -3.99
C PRO A 87 -11.41 16.85 -5.48
N ALA A 88 -10.20 17.26 -5.87
CA ALA A 88 -9.71 17.12 -7.23
C ALA A 88 -9.31 15.66 -7.59
N VAL A 89 -9.24 14.76 -6.60
CA VAL A 89 -8.90 13.36 -6.84
C VAL A 89 -10.02 12.66 -7.61
N THR A 90 -9.62 12.01 -8.69
CA THR A 90 -10.47 11.19 -9.55
C THR A 90 -10.23 9.70 -9.28
N ARG A 91 -11.05 8.84 -9.88
CA ARG A 91 -10.80 7.38 -9.82
C ARG A 91 -9.53 6.99 -10.57
N ASP A 92 -9.18 7.70 -11.64
CA ASP A 92 -7.97 7.43 -12.42
C ASP A 92 -6.71 7.73 -11.60
N ASP A 93 -6.73 8.79 -10.78
CA ASP A 93 -5.64 9.07 -9.82
C ASP A 93 -5.49 7.94 -8.79
N LEU A 94 -6.60 7.36 -8.34
CA LEU A 94 -6.60 6.23 -7.39
C LEU A 94 -6.14 4.92 -8.05
N ASN A 95 -6.47 4.71 -9.32
CA ASN A 95 -5.97 3.57 -10.08
C ASN A 95 -4.46 3.72 -10.32
N PHE A 96 -4.02 4.89 -10.77
CA PHE A 96 -2.61 5.22 -10.92
C PHE A 96 -1.84 5.06 -9.60
N PHE A 97 -2.42 5.48 -8.48
CA PHE A 97 -1.84 5.31 -7.15
C PHE A 97 -1.49 3.84 -6.84
N LEU A 98 -2.40 2.90 -7.16
CA LEU A 98 -2.15 1.48 -6.99
C LEU A 98 -1.14 0.96 -8.00
N ASP A 99 -1.31 1.29 -9.29
CA ASP A 99 -0.41 0.88 -10.38
C ASP A 99 1.04 1.31 -10.09
N GLU A 100 1.21 2.52 -9.56
CA GLU A 100 2.51 3.09 -9.28
C GLU A 100 3.17 2.44 -8.05
N ILE A 101 2.40 2.03 -7.03
CA ILE A 101 2.93 1.20 -5.93
C ILE A 101 3.40 -0.15 -6.46
N GLU A 102 2.61 -0.82 -7.30
CA GLU A 102 2.99 -2.09 -7.92
C GLU A 102 4.26 -1.93 -8.75
N ARG A 103 4.34 -0.90 -9.59
CA ARG A 103 5.51 -0.63 -10.42
C ARG A 103 6.76 -0.30 -9.60
N LEU A 104 6.60 0.41 -8.47
CA LEU A 104 7.72 0.77 -7.59
C LEU A 104 8.16 -0.38 -6.69
N GLY A 105 7.32 -1.40 -6.48
CA GLY A 105 7.61 -2.55 -5.63
C GLY A 105 7.69 -3.90 -6.35
N GLY A 106 7.46 -3.95 -7.66
CA GLY A 106 7.30 -5.20 -8.42
C GLY A 106 8.56 -6.06 -8.52
N ASP A 107 9.73 -5.45 -8.36
CA ASP A 107 11.06 -6.08 -8.33
C ASP A 107 11.59 -6.31 -6.90
N LEU A 108 10.78 -6.04 -5.86
CA LEU A 108 11.13 -6.31 -4.47
C LEU A 108 10.88 -7.77 -4.09
#